data_AF-A0A1H7A893-F1
#
_entry.id   AF-A0A1H7A893-F1
#
_cell.length_a   1.000
_cell.length_b   1.000
_cell.length_c   1.000
_cell.angle_alpha   90.00
_cell.angle_beta   90.00
_cell.angle_gamma   90.00
#
_symmetry.space_group_name_H-M   'P 1'
#
loop_
_entity.id
_entity.type
_entity.pdbx_description
1 polymer ?
#
loop_
_entity_poly.entity_id
_entity_poly.type
_entity_poly.pdbx_seq_one_letter_code
_entity_poly.pdbx_strand_id
1 'polypeptide(L)'
;MKKGLIIISIIVLFLFLLFEYYLKYILNYQDVDYLIKALAGFGAIGTAWGVYWKWNDEKTRQLYERRLQEVYAPLCKIIINQEEYRAVMVPDADREKYPVLNITTKRIETKFEFKDTVCKETTSVIDLGPGVVNNKDFFKVLEKSNYGLARPGLLILIARYALIIGIYEDFKDKLSRRFPKYDDPATLTPEDKVEINKSPEGVDLLKVVKRRCQVERSLVTEIINGYNKTVKRLGLDDQKIDLDEETFLGKN
;
A
#
# COMPACT_ATOMS: atom_id res chain seq x y z
N MET A 1 24.87 46.85 -25.52
CA MET A 1 25.21 45.67 -24.70
C MET A 1 26.65 45.14 -24.84
N LYS A 2 27.40 45.36 -25.93
CA LYS A 2 28.76 44.79 -26.09
C LYS A 2 29.88 45.40 -25.22
N LYS A 3 29.71 46.62 -24.68
CA LYS A 3 30.76 47.31 -23.88
C LYS A 3 30.93 46.76 -22.45
N GLY A 4 29.89 46.19 -21.85
CA GLY A 4 29.96 45.62 -20.49
C GLY A 4 30.75 44.31 -20.41
N LEU A 5 30.72 43.52 -21.48
CA LEU A 5 31.44 42.24 -21.56
C LEU A 5 32.96 42.42 -21.65
N ILE A 6 33.41 43.52 -22.26
CA ILE A 6 34.84 43.85 -22.37
C ILE A 6 35.41 44.25 -21.01
N ILE A 7 34.66 45.02 -20.21
CA ILE A 7 35.11 45.47 -18.88
C ILE A 7 35.23 44.28 -17.92
N ILE A 8 34.27 43.35 -17.93
CA ILE A 8 34.31 42.14 -17.11
C ILE A 8 35.52 41.28 -17.50
N SER A 9 35.80 41.13 -18.80
CA SER A 9 36.96 40.36 -19.26
C SER A 9 38.28 40.96 -18.81
N ILE A 10 38.42 42.30 -18.84
CA ILE A 10 39.63 43.00 -18.36
C ILE A 10 39.80 42.84 -16.85
N ILE A 11 38.72 42.88 -16.06
CA ILE A 11 38.78 42.70 -14.61
C ILE A 11 39.20 41.26 -14.25
N VAL A 12 38.67 40.26 -14.96
CA VAL A 12 39.04 38.85 -14.75
C VAL A 12 40.51 38.63 -15.13
N LEU A 13 40.97 39.19 -16.24
CA LEU A 13 42.37 39.09 -16.66
C LEU A 13 43.31 39.76 -15.64
N PHE A 14 42.91 40.92 -15.11
CA PHE A 14 43.69 41.65 -14.10
C PHE A 14 43.75 40.90 -12.76
N LEU A 15 42.64 40.31 -12.32
CA LEU A 15 42.59 39.45 -11.12
C LEU A 15 43.43 38.18 -11.29
N PHE A 16 43.42 37.57 -12.48
CA PHE A 16 44.25 36.42 -12.80
C PHE A 16 45.74 36.76 -12.78
N LEU A 17 46.12 37.91 -13.35
CA LEU A 17 47.50 38.40 -13.32
C LEU A 17 47.97 38.77 -11.91
N LEU A 18 47.10 39.38 -11.08
CA LEU A 18 47.39 39.64 -9.67
C LEU A 18 47.56 38.33 -8.89
N PHE A 19 46.75 37.32 -9.17
CA PHE A 19 46.86 36.00 -8.57
C PHE A 19 48.18 35.32 -8.96
N GLU A 20 48.56 35.32 -10.25
CA GLU A 20 49.86 34.77 -10.68
C GLU A 20 51.05 35.53 -10.07
N TYR A 21 50.97 36.87 -10.01
CA TYR A 21 52.01 37.69 -9.38
C TYR A 21 52.14 37.36 -7.89
N TYR A 22 51.02 37.20 -7.19
CA TYR A 22 50.98 36.83 -5.79
C TYR A 22 51.55 35.42 -5.55
N LEU A 23 51.18 34.44 -6.40
CA LEU A 23 51.75 33.09 -6.36
C LEU A 23 53.27 33.12 -6.57
N LYS A 24 53.76 33.92 -7.51
CA LYS A 24 55.18 33.98 -7.89
C LYS A 24 56.07 34.66 -6.86
N TYR A 25 55.53 35.60 -6.07
CA TYR A 25 56.31 36.42 -5.14
C TYR A 25 56.30 35.90 -3.69
N ILE A 26 55.26 35.13 -3.30
CA ILE A 26 55.10 34.66 -1.92
C ILE A 26 55.37 33.16 -1.75
N LEU A 27 55.13 32.33 -2.76
CA LEU A 27 55.31 30.88 -2.60
C LEU A 27 56.75 30.49 -2.94
N ASN A 28 57.50 30.10 -1.91
CA ASN A 28 58.75 29.38 -2.09
C ASN A 28 58.43 27.99 -2.69
N TYR A 29 59.38 27.33 -3.36
CA TYR A 29 59.10 26.04 -4.03
C TYR A 29 58.54 24.97 -3.05
N GLN A 30 58.95 25.02 -1.78
CA GLN A 30 58.37 24.21 -0.71
C GLN A 30 56.89 24.52 -0.42
N ASP A 31 56.47 25.78 -0.48
CA ASP A 31 55.09 26.17 -0.22
C ASP A 31 54.15 25.72 -1.35
N VAL A 32 54.64 25.72 -2.60
CA VAL A 32 53.91 25.16 -3.75
C VAL A 32 53.71 23.65 -3.57
N ASP A 33 54.73 22.91 -3.10
CA ASP A 33 54.63 21.48 -2.81
C ASP A 33 53.64 21.18 -1.68
N TYR A 34 53.64 21.97 -0.60
CA TYR A 34 52.63 21.86 0.47
C TYR A 34 51.21 22.16 -0.03
N LEU A 35 51.03 23.15 -0.89
CA LEU A 35 49.74 23.49 -1.50
C LEU A 35 49.23 22.35 -2.40
N ILE A 36 50.08 21.79 -3.25
CA ILE A 36 49.73 20.64 -4.11
C ILE A 36 49.32 19.44 -3.25
N LYS A 37 50.08 19.13 -2.19
CA LYS A 37 49.75 18.07 -1.23
C LYS A 37 48.43 18.33 -0.49
N ALA A 38 48.16 19.58 -0.10
CA ALA A 38 46.91 19.97 0.54
C ALA A 38 45.71 19.79 -0.41
N LEU A 39 45.83 20.25 -1.67
CA LEU A 39 44.80 20.06 -2.70
C LEU A 39 44.56 18.58 -3.01
N ALA A 40 45.62 17.78 -3.10
CA ALA A 40 45.51 16.34 -3.24
C ALA A 40 44.78 15.70 -2.03
N GLY A 41 45.07 16.17 -0.82
CA GLY A 41 44.38 15.76 0.41
C GLY A 41 42.89 16.10 0.41
N PHE A 42 42.51 17.33 0.01
CA PHE A 42 41.10 17.71 -0.17
C PHE A 42 40.42 16.89 -1.27
N GLY A 43 41.13 16.59 -2.37
CA GLY A 43 40.65 15.69 -3.41
C GLY A 43 40.35 14.28 -2.88
N ALA A 44 41.24 13.73 -2.04
CA ALA A 44 41.02 12.44 -1.39
C ALA A 44 39.81 12.46 -0.44
N ILE A 45 39.61 13.53 0.32
CA ILE A 45 38.43 13.69 1.20
C ILE A 45 37.15 13.80 0.38
N GLY A 46 37.16 14.62 -0.68
CA GLY A 46 35.99 14.80 -1.55
C GLY A 46 35.59 13.50 -2.27
N THR A 47 36.56 12.73 -2.74
CA THR A 47 36.31 11.41 -3.34
C THR A 47 35.76 10.42 -2.31
N ALA A 48 36.33 10.35 -1.11
CA ALA A 48 35.81 9.51 -0.03
C ALA A 48 34.36 9.89 0.35
N TRP A 49 34.04 11.18 0.42
CA TRP A 49 32.68 11.68 0.67
C TRP A 49 31.71 11.29 -0.45
N GLY A 50 32.12 11.44 -1.71
CA GLY A 50 31.31 11.04 -2.87
C GLY A 50 31.01 9.54 -2.89
N VAL A 51 32.00 8.70 -2.55
CA VAL A 51 31.82 7.25 -2.42
C VAL A 51 30.85 6.91 -1.28
N TYR A 52 30.98 7.57 -0.12
CA TYR A 52 30.07 7.37 1.01
C TYR A 52 28.63 7.73 0.66
N TRP A 53 28.43 8.88 0.01
CA TRP A 53 27.09 9.33 -0.39
C TRP A 53 26.45 8.37 -1.39
N LYS A 54 27.22 7.92 -2.41
CA LYS A 54 26.78 6.91 -3.38
C LYS A 54 26.44 5.57 -2.71
N TRP A 55 27.25 5.13 -1.75
CA TRP A 55 26.99 3.90 -0.99
C TRP A 55 25.69 4.00 -0.18
N ASN A 56 25.46 5.14 0.47
CA ASN A 56 24.23 5.37 1.24
C ASN A 56 22.99 5.43 0.34
N ASP A 57 23.09 6.03 -0.85
CA ASP A 57 22.02 6.06 -1.84
C ASP A 57 21.68 4.65 -2.34
N GLU A 58 22.69 3.87 -2.71
CA GLU A 58 22.54 2.47 -3.14
C GLU A 58 21.90 1.60 -2.05
N LYS A 59 22.34 1.75 -0.79
CA LYS A 59 21.73 1.01 0.34
C LYS A 59 20.29 1.39 0.58
N THR A 60 19.98 2.68 0.47
CA THR A 60 18.61 3.19 0.62
C THR A 60 17.71 2.67 -0.49
N ARG A 61 18.19 2.68 -1.73
CA ARG A 61 17.49 2.13 -2.89
C ARG A 61 17.22 0.64 -2.73
N GLN A 62 18.24 -0.16 -2.39
CA GLN A 62 18.09 -1.60 -2.14
C GLN A 62 17.05 -1.89 -1.05
N LEU A 63 17.02 -1.09 0.02
CA LEU A 63 16.01 -1.22 1.08
C LEU A 63 14.59 -0.99 0.55
N TYR A 64 14.39 0.04 -0.28
CA TYR A 64 13.09 0.33 -0.88
C TYR A 64 12.68 -0.71 -1.91
N GLU A 65 13.60 -1.21 -2.74
CA GLU A 65 13.33 -2.30 -3.69
C GLU A 65 12.88 -3.56 -2.98
N ARG A 66 13.59 -3.98 -1.92
CA ARG A 66 13.18 -5.14 -1.10
C ARG A 66 11.84 -4.91 -0.43
N ARG A 67 11.61 -3.73 0.14
CA ARG A 67 10.31 -3.38 0.74
C ARG A 67 9.18 -3.43 -0.28
N LEU A 68 9.42 -2.99 -1.51
CA LEU A 68 8.45 -3.07 -2.60
C LEU A 68 8.12 -4.52 -2.93
N GLN A 69 9.15 -5.34 -3.18
CA GLN A 69 8.99 -6.71 -3.65
C GLN A 69 8.50 -7.68 -2.58
N GLU A 70 9.03 -7.58 -1.35
CA GLU A 70 8.78 -8.55 -0.29
C GLU A 70 7.54 -8.20 0.56
N VAL A 71 7.12 -6.93 0.57
CA VAL A 71 6.00 -6.47 1.41
C VAL A 71 4.84 -5.96 0.56
N TYR A 72 5.04 -4.88 -0.20
CA TYR A 72 3.89 -4.19 -0.79
C TYR A 72 3.36 -4.84 -2.06
N ALA A 73 4.23 -5.31 -2.97
CA ALA A 73 3.81 -5.97 -4.21
C ALA A 73 2.89 -7.18 -3.96
N PRO A 74 3.20 -8.13 -3.06
CA PRO A 74 2.31 -9.26 -2.82
C PRO A 74 0.97 -8.83 -2.18
N LEU A 75 0.98 -7.81 -1.31
CA LEU A 75 -0.23 -7.29 -0.69
C LEU A 75 -1.12 -6.51 -1.67
N CYS A 76 -0.51 -5.65 -2.49
CA CYS A 76 -1.22 -4.94 -3.57
C CYS A 76 -1.80 -5.92 -4.59
N LYS A 77 -1.08 -6.99 -4.93
CA LYS A 77 -1.58 -8.03 -5.84
C LYS A 77 -2.90 -8.65 -5.34
N ILE A 78 -3.03 -8.91 -4.04
CA ILE A 78 -4.29 -9.41 -3.48
C ILE A 78 -5.41 -8.39 -3.66
N ILE A 79 -5.15 -7.13 -3.30
CA ILE A 79 -6.14 -6.06 -3.37
C ILE A 79 -6.62 -5.86 -4.82
N ILE A 80 -5.68 -5.78 -5.76
CA ILE A 80 -5.98 -5.62 -7.19
C ILE A 80 -6.80 -6.81 -7.68
N ASN A 81 -6.36 -8.04 -7.39
CA ASN A 81 -7.09 -9.23 -7.79
C ASN A 81 -8.53 -9.23 -7.26
N GLN A 82 -8.74 -8.84 -6.00
CA GLN A 82 -10.09 -8.77 -5.41
C GLN A 82 -10.95 -7.66 -6.01
N GLU A 83 -10.38 -6.50 -6.31
CA GLU A 83 -11.10 -5.40 -6.94
C GLU A 83 -11.46 -5.70 -8.41
N GLU A 84 -10.53 -6.26 -9.19
CA GLU A 84 -10.83 -6.73 -10.55
C GLU A 84 -11.93 -7.79 -10.53
N TYR A 85 -11.82 -8.70 -9.57
CA TYR A 85 -12.79 -9.76 -9.40
C TYR A 85 -14.18 -9.23 -9.07
N ARG A 86 -14.27 -8.25 -8.17
CA ARG A 86 -15.50 -7.54 -7.83
C ARG A 86 -16.07 -6.81 -9.03
N ALA A 87 -15.25 -6.09 -9.79
CA ALA A 87 -15.68 -5.33 -10.95
C ALA A 87 -16.33 -6.22 -12.02
N VAL A 88 -15.81 -7.44 -12.20
CA VAL A 88 -16.36 -8.41 -13.15
C VAL A 88 -17.64 -9.06 -12.62
N MET A 89 -17.66 -9.45 -11.35
CA MET A 89 -18.72 -10.31 -10.82
C MET A 89 -19.89 -9.55 -10.20
N VAL A 90 -19.63 -8.39 -9.58
CA VAL A 90 -20.65 -7.59 -8.88
C VAL A 90 -20.44 -6.09 -9.17
N PRO A 91 -20.70 -5.64 -10.42
CA PRO A 91 -20.40 -4.27 -10.84
C PRO A 91 -21.14 -3.20 -10.05
N ASP A 92 -22.36 -3.50 -9.58
CA ASP A 92 -23.23 -2.55 -8.86
C ASP A 92 -23.13 -2.66 -7.32
N ALA A 93 -22.18 -3.44 -6.78
CA ALA A 93 -22.04 -3.57 -5.33
C ALA A 93 -21.46 -2.29 -4.70
N ASP A 94 -22.17 -1.76 -3.70
CA ASP A 94 -21.69 -0.65 -2.87
C ASP A 94 -20.43 -1.04 -2.06
N ARG A 95 -19.35 -0.27 -2.21
CA ARG A 95 -18.05 -0.51 -1.55
C ARG A 95 -18.11 -0.26 -0.06
N GLU A 96 -19.09 0.51 0.41
CA GLU A 96 -19.28 0.70 1.84
C GLU A 96 -19.71 -0.58 2.56
N LYS A 97 -20.52 -1.37 1.85
CA LYS A 97 -21.19 -2.55 2.39
C LYS A 97 -20.39 -3.84 2.20
N TYR A 98 -19.54 -3.89 1.17
CA TYR A 98 -18.72 -5.05 0.82
C TYR A 98 -17.23 -4.74 0.94
N PRO A 99 -16.58 -5.11 2.06
CA PRO A 99 -15.14 -5.00 2.25
C PRO A 99 -14.35 -5.77 1.18
N VAL A 100 -13.18 -5.24 0.81
CA VAL A 100 -12.30 -5.76 -0.25
C VAL A 100 -11.77 -7.15 0.10
N LEU A 101 -11.24 -7.31 1.32
CA LEU A 101 -10.56 -8.52 1.78
C LEU A 101 -11.52 -9.62 2.22
N ASN A 102 -12.80 -9.32 2.45
CA ASN A 102 -13.76 -10.25 3.04
C ASN A 102 -15.00 -10.44 2.16
N ILE A 103 -14.79 -11.16 1.07
CA ILE A 103 -15.86 -11.74 0.27
C ILE A 103 -16.10 -13.16 0.80
N THR A 104 -17.18 -13.35 1.56
CA THR A 104 -17.56 -14.68 2.05
C THR A 104 -18.35 -15.43 0.98
N THR A 105 -17.85 -16.60 0.55
CA THR A 105 -18.54 -17.52 -0.38
C THR A 105 -19.82 -18.06 0.24
N LYS A 106 -20.91 -18.11 -0.53
CA LYS A 106 -22.15 -18.82 -0.19
C LYS A 106 -22.53 -19.76 -1.33
N ARG A 107 -22.77 -21.03 -0.99
CA ARG A 107 -23.19 -22.09 -1.92
C ARG A 107 -24.72 -22.13 -1.96
N ILE A 108 -25.31 -22.10 -3.16
CA ILE A 108 -26.73 -22.43 -3.36
C ILE A 108 -26.82 -23.33 -4.60
N GLU A 109 -27.53 -24.45 -4.47
CA GLU A 109 -27.77 -25.43 -5.55
C GLU A 109 -29.10 -25.14 -6.25
N THR A 110 -29.13 -25.23 -7.58
CA THR A 110 -30.36 -25.02 -8.38
C THR A 110 -30.69 -26.26 -9.20
N LYS A 111 -31.93 -26.75 -9.05
CA LYS A 111 -32.57 -27.72 -9.96
C LYS A 111 -33.57 -26.96 -10.83
N PHE A 112 -33.58 -27.24 -12.13
CA PHE A 112 -34.56 -26.68 -13.06
C PHE A 112 -35.68 -27.69 -13.31
N GLU A 113 -36.93 -27.25 -13.17
CA GLU A 113 -38.10 -28.01 -13.60
C GLU A 113 -39.01 -27.07 -14.40
N PHE A 114 -39.23 -27.41 -15.68
CA PHE A 114 -40.05 -26.63 -16.60
C PHE A 114 -41.47 -27.21 -16.64
N LYS A 115 -42.48 -26.43 -16.21
CA LYS A 115 -43.86 -26.51 -16.72
C LYS A 115 -44.71 -25.28 -16.34
N ASP A 116 -45.21 -24.64 -17.38
CA ASP A 116 -46.34 -23.71 -17.53
C ASP A 116 -46.74 -22.73 -16.40
N THR A 117 -46.52 -21.44 -16.72
CA THR A 117 -47.28 -20.26 -16.26
C THR A 117 -47.25 -19.89 -14.77
N VAL A 118 -46.06 -19.70 -14.17
CA VAL A 118 -45.77 -18.59 -13.23
C VAL A 118 -44.25 -18.35 -13.22
N CYS A 119 -43.78 -17.17 -13.63
CA CYS A 119 -42.39 -16.76 -13.39
C CYS A 119 -42.25 -16.40 -11.91
N LYS A 120 -41.68 -17.31 -11.10
CA LYS A 120 -41.15 -16.96 -9.79
C LYS A 120 -39.79 -16.31 -9.97
N GLU A 121 -39.73 -15.00 -9.74
CA GLU A 121 -38.49 -14.26 -9.57
C GLU A 121 -37.76 -14.81 -8.35
N THR A 122 -36.64 -15.50 -8.59
CA THR A 122 -35.79 -16.01 -7.52
C THR A 122 -34.46 -15.28 -7.62
N THR A 123 -34.14 -14.57 -6.54
CA THR A 123 -32.97 -13.70 -6.41
C THR A 123 -31.69 -14.44 -6.76
N SER A 124 -30.94 -13.86 -7.70
CA SER A 124 -29.68 -14.35 -8.22
C SER A 124 -28.57 -14.36 -7.16
N VAL A 125 -27.77 -15.43 -7.15
CA VAL A 125 -26.55 -15.54 -6.33
C VAL A 125 -25.37 -15.79 -7.25
N ILE A 126 -24.36 -14.94 -7.08
CA ILE A 126 -23.18 -14.84 -7.94
C ILE A 126 -22.15 -15.83 -7.40
N ASP A 127 -21.84 -16.83 -8.20
CA ASP A 127 -20.86 -17.87 -7.88
C ASP A 127 -19.47 -17.27 -8.01
N LEU A 128 -18.88 -16.94 -6.86
CA LEU A 128 -17.60 -16.30 -6.90
C LEU A 128 -16.49 -17.38 -7.02
N GLY A 129 -16.18 -17.76 -8.27
CA GLY A 129 -15.20 -18.79 -8.69
C GLY A 129 -13.78 -18.70 -8.08
N PRO A 130 -12.82 -19.52 -8.56
CA PRO A 130 -11.53 -19.82 -7.91
C PRO A 130 -10.56 -18.64 -7.68
N GLY A 131 -10.97 -17.40 -7.97
CA GLY A 131 -10.19 -16.17 -7.80
C GLY A 131 -10.43 -15.39 -6.52
N VAL A 132 -11.42 -15.74 -5.68
CA VAL A 132 -11.68 -15.02 -4.42
C VAL A 132 -10.60 -15.33 -3.39
N VAL A 133 -9.84 -14.31 -3.01
CA VAL A 133 -8.89 -14.41 -1.89
C VAL A 133 -9.68 -14.38 -0.57
N ASN A 134 -9.59 -15.44 0.23
CA ASN A 134 -10.17 -15.50 1.58
C ASN A 134 -9.23 -14.84 2.60
N ASN A 135 -9.74 -14.47 3.79
CA ASN A 135 -8.94 -13.99 4.92
C ASN A 135 -7.74 -14.90 5.21
N LYS A 136 -7.93 -16.21 5.10
CA LYS A 136 -6.84 -17.20 5.28
C LYS A 136 -5.73 -17.04 4.24
N ASP A 137 -6.08 -16.75 2.99
CA ASP A 137 -5.10 -16.56 1.93
C ASP A 137 -4.40 -15.20 2.06
N PHE A 138 -5.12 -14.18 2.52
CA PHE A 138 -4.52 -12.90 2.92
C PHE A 138 -3.48 -13.09 4.03
N PHE A 139 -3.80 -13.83 5.09
CA PHE A 139 -2.84 -14.12 6.16
C PHE A 139 -1.65 -14.97 5.69
N LYS A 140 -1.86 -15.95 4.80
CA LYS A 140 -0.74 -16.71 4.20
C LYS A 140 0.22 -15.81 3.42
N VAL A 141 -0.30 -14.81 2.71
CA VAL A 141 0.56 -13.86 1.99
C VAL A 141 1.26 -12.92 2.97
N LEU A 142 0.57 -12.47 4.00
CA LEU A 142 1.18 -11.69 5.09
C LEU A 142 2.30 -12.44 5.81
N GLU A 143 2.13 -13.73 6.11
CA GLU A 143 3.14 -14.57 6.77
C GLU A 143 4.40 -14.76 5.91
N LYS A 144 4.23 -14.75 4.57
CA LYS A 144 5.35 -14.81 3.62
C LYS A 144 6.03 -13.45 3.44
N SER A 145 5.37 -12.36 3.80
CA SER A 145 5.92 -11.01 3.68
C SER A 145 6.93 -10.71 4.79
N ASN A 146 7.96 -9.93 4.44
CA ASN A 146 9.01 -9.57 5.40
C ASN A 146 8.58 -8.42 6.31
N TYR A 147 8.08 -8.74 7.51
CA TYR A 147 7.67 -7.73 8.49
C TYR A 147 8.78 -6.78 8.94
N GLY A 148 10.06 -7.19 8.84
CA GLY A 148 11.20 -6.34 9.15
C GLY A 148 11.36 -5.15 8.19
N LEU A 149 10.80 -5.26 6.98
CA LEU A 149 10.81 -4.20 5.98
C LEU A 149 9.53 -3.36 5.96
N ALA A 150 8.47 -3.83 6.62
CA ALA A 150 7.17 -3.18 6.65
C ALA A 150 7.20 -1.86 7.46
N ARG A 151 6.26 -0.96 7.16
CA ARG A 151 6.08 0.25 7.95
C ARG A 151 5.41 -0.12 9.30
N PRO A 152 5.75 0.55 10.41
CA PRO A 152 5.11 0.29 11.71
C PRO A 152 3.58 0.42 11.67
N GLY A 153 3.06 1.38 10.90
CA GLY A 153 1.62 1.58 10.73
C GLY A 153 0.92 0.35 10.13
N LEU A 154 1.53 -0.26 9.10
CA LEU A 154 1.03 -1.48 8.49
C LEU A 154 0.97 -2.64 9.50
N LEU A 155 2.02 -2.83 10.30
CA LEU A 155 2.07 -3.89 11.32
C LEU A 155 0.96 -3.75 12.36
N ILE A 156 0.73 -2.52 12.83
CA ILE A 156 -0.35 -2.23 13.79
C ILE A 156 -1.72 -2.53 13.17
N LEU A 157 -1.94 -2.16 11.91
CA LEU A 157 -3.20 -2.40 11.22
C LEU A 157 -3.44 -3.90 10.97
N ILE A 158 -2.41 -4.66 10.60
CA ILE A 158 -2.49 -6.12 10.46
C ILE A 158 -2.88 -6.76 11.80
N ALA A 159 -2.21 -6.39 12.90
CA ALA A 159 -2.52 -6.93 14.22
C ALA A 159 -3.95 -6.60 14.67
N ARG A 160 -4.41 -5.36 14.42
CA ARG A 160 -5.80 -4.94 14.68
C ARG A 160 -6.79 -5.73 13.85
N TYR A 161 -6.49 -5.96 12.58
CA TYR A 161 -7.36 -6.71 11.67
C TYR A 161 -7.48 -8.18 12.11
N ALA A 162 -6.35 -8.83 12.43
CA ALA A 162 -6.33 -10.20 12.95
C ALA A 162 -7.15 -10.35 14.23
N LEU A 163 -6.99 -9.42 15.18
CA LEU A 163 -7.76 -9.42 16.42
C LEU A 163 -9.27 -9.27 16.15
N ILE A 164 -9.66 -8.37 15.25
CA ILE A 164 -11.08 -8.18 14.90
C ILE A 164 -11.68 -9.40 14.21
N ILE A 165 -10.90 -10.11 13.39
CA ILE A 165 -11.35 -11.36 12.78
C ILE A 165 -11.62 -12.42 13.86
N GLY A 166 -10.71 -12.60 14.81
CA GLY A 166 -10.94 -13.54 15.92
C GLY A 166 -12.20 -13.19 16.73
N ILE A 167 -12.37 -11.92 17.08
CA ILE A 167 -13.58 -11.44 17.77
C ILE A 167 -14.84 -11.69 16.92
N TYR A 168 -14.77 -11.45 15.61
CA TYR A 168 -15.89 -11.69 14.70
C TYR A 168 -16.30 -13.16 14.67
N GLU A 169 -15.34 -14.08 14.59
CA GLU A 169 -15.60 -15.53 14.62
C GLU A 169 -16.24 -15.95 15.96
N ASP A 170 -15.73 -15.45 17.09
CA ASP A 170 -16.31 -15.73 18.41
C ASP A 170 -17.77 -15.26 18.54
N PHE A 171 -18.09 -14.06 18.05
CA PHE A 171 -19.47 -13.55 18.08
C PHE A 171 -20.37 -14.30 17.09
N LYS A 172 -19.84 -14.67 15.93
CA LYS A 172 -20.55 -15.48 14.95
C LYS A 172 -20.94 -16.83 15.55
N ASP A 173 -20.01 -17.53 16.19
CA ASP A 173 -20.26 -18.83 16.83
C ASP A 173 -21.30 -18.74 17.95
N LYS A 174 -21.22 -17.69 18.79
CA LYS A 174 -22.24 -17.45 19.83
C LYS A 174 -23.62 -17.23 19.23
N LEU A 175 -23.69 -16.46 18.12
CA LEU A 175 -24.94 -16.19 17.43
C LEU A 175 -25.52 -17.45 16.79
N SER A 176 -24.69 -18.26 16.13
CA SER A 176 -25.11 -19.52 15.51
C SER A 176 -25.62 -20.54 16.54
N ARG A 177 -25.04 -20.60 17.74
CA ARG A 177 -25.55 -21.45 18.83
C ARG A 177 -26.93 -21.03 19.31
N ARG A 178 -27.19 -19.72 19.37
CA ARG A 178 -28.47 -19.16 19.82
C ARG A 178 -29.53 -19.19 18.73
N PHE A 179 -29.13 -18.98 17.50
CA PHE A 179 -29.97 -18.96 16.31
C PHE A 179 -29.39 -19.92 15.26
N PRO A 180 -29.68 -21.22 15.33
CA PRO A 180 -29.11 -22.22 14.42
C PRO A 180 -29.38 -21.94 12.93
N LYS A 181 -30.50 -21.28 12.64
CA LYS A 181 -30.85 -20.87 11.26
C LYS A 181 -29.89 -19.82 10.71
N TYR A 182 -29.15 -19.08 11.55
CA TYR A 182 -28.25 -18.00 11.14
C TYR A 182 -27.19 -18.45 10.12
N ASP A 183 -26.70 -19.69 10.24
CA ASP A 183 -25.70 -20.24 9.33
C ASP A 183 -26.25 -20.50 7.92
N ASP A 184 -27.57 -20.68 7.78
CA ASP A 184 -28.25 -20.82 6.50
C ASP A 184 -29.15 -19.61 6.20
N PRO A 185 -28.58 -18.55 5.60
CA PRO A 185 -29.30 -17.32 5.30
C PRO A 185 -30.41 -17.50 4.27
N ALA A 186 -30.47 -18.61 3.53
CA ALA A 186 -31.57 -18.93 2.62
C ALA A 186 -32.83 -19.35 3.38
N THR A 187 -32.67 -19.86 4.61
CA THR A 187 -33.78 -20.27 5.49
C THR A 187 -34.25 -19.17 6.43
N LEU A 188 -33.54 -18.03 6.48
CA LEU A 188 -33.88 -16.92 7.37
C LEU A 188 -35.12 -16.16 6.88
N THR A 189 -36.18 -16.19 7.68
CA THR A 189 -37.33 -15.33 7.45
C THR A 189 -36.98 -13.86 7.77
N PRO A 190 -37.72 -12.87 7.23
CA PRO A 190 -37.55 -11.47 7.61
C PRO A 190 -37.71 -11.23 9.12
N GLU A 191 -38.57 -12.01 9.78
CA GLU A 191 -38.82 -11.97 11.22
C GLU A 191 -37.59 -12.45 12.00
N ASP A 192 -36.98 -13.57 11.59
CA ASP A 192 -35.74 -14.09 12.16
C ASP A 192 -34.61 -13.03 12.08
N LYS A 193 -34.49 -12.34 10.93
CA LYS A 193 -33.51 -11.25 10.75
C LYS A 193 -33.73 -10.09 11.74
N VAL A 194 -34.98 -9.70 11.96
CA VAL A 194 -35.34 -8.63 12.90
C VAL A 194 -35.02 -9.06 14.33
N GLU A 195 -35.32 -10.32 14.69
CA GLU A 195 -35.02 -10.87 16.01
C GLU A 195 -33.52 -10.92 16.27
N ILE A 196 -32.75 -11.46 15.31
CA ILE A 196 -31.28 -11.52 15.38
C ILE A 196 -30.71 -10.10 15.54
N ASN A 197 -31.15 -9.14 14.73
CA ASN A 197 -30.64 -7.76 14.79
C ASN A 197 -30.99 -7.03 16.10
N LYS A 198 -32.05 -7.46 16.80
CA LYS A 198 -32.44 -6.91 18.10
C LYS A 198 -31.76 -7.63 19.27
N SER A 199 -31.26 -8.85 19.07
CA SER A 199 -30.53 -9.59 20.09
C SER A 199 -29.23 -8.88 20.49
N PRO A 200 -28.79 -8.97 21.76
CA PRO A 200 -27.51 -8.40 22.20
C PRO A 200 -26.32 -8.87 21.33
N GLU A 201 -26.29 -10.16 20.99
CA GLU A 201 -25.24 -10.77 20.18
C GLU A 201 -25.23 -10.24 18.75
N GLY A 202 -26.42 -10.04 18.15
CA GLY A 202 -26.53 -9.46 16.82
C GLY A 202 -26.10 -7.99 16.78
N VAL A 203 -26.46 -7.20 17.81
CA VAL A 203 -26.01 -5.81 17.95
C VAL A 203 -24.50 -5.73 18.09
N ASP A 204 -23.89 -6.59 18.90
CA ASP A 204 -22.44 -6.62 19.07
C ASP A 204 -21.72 -7.10 17.81
N LEU A 205 -22.27 -8.10 17.11
CA LEU A 205 -21.75 -8.55 15.83
C LEU A 205 -21.78 -7.41 14.78
N LEU A 206 -22.86 -6.63 14.72
CA LEU A 206 -22.94 -5.46 13.82
C LEU A 206 -21.88 -4.40 14.14
N LYS A 207 -21.62 -4.12 15.43
CA LYS A 207 -20.53 -3.21 15.83
C LYS A 207 -19.18 -3.74 15.38
N VAL A 208 -18.93 -5.03 15.56
CA VAL A 208 -17.68 -5.69 15.13
C VAL A 208 -17.52 -5.64 13.61
N VAL A 209 -18.58 -5.93 12.84
CA VAL A 209 -18.56 -5.83 11.38
C VAL A 209 -18.24 -4.40 10.93
N LYS A 210 -18.90 -3.39 11.51
CA LYS A 210 -18.61 -1.98 11.19
C LYS A 210 -17.16 -1.62 11.50
N ARG A 211 -16.65 -2.04 12.66
CA ARG A 211 -15.26 -1.78 13.05
C ARG A 211 -14.26 -2.50 12.15
N ARG A 212 -14.57 -3.72 11.73
CA ARG A 212 -13.78 -4.49 10.76
C ARG A 212 -13.65 -3.74 9.45
N CYS A 213 -14.76 -3.28 8.87
CA CYS A 213 -14.75 -2.51 7.62
C CYS A 213 -13.84 -1.27 7.73
N GLN A 214 -13.90 -0.53 8.85
CA GLN A 214 -13.04 0.63 9.07
C GLN A 214 -11.55 0.29 9.12
N VAL A 215 -11.18 -0.78 9.85
CA VAL A 215 -9.79 -1.22 9.95
C VAL A 215 -9.29 -1.74 8.61
N GLU A 216 -10.13 -2.44 7.87
CA GLU A 216 -9.81 -2.94 6.55
C GLU A 216 -9.54 -1.82 5.54
N ARG A 217 -10.41 -0.79 5.50
CA ARG A 217 -10.17 0.40 4.67
C ARG A 217 -8.83 1.04 5.03
N SER A 218 -8.58 1.23 6.33
CA SER A 218 -7.31 1.80 6.80
C SER A 218 -6.09 0.94 6.40
N LEU A 219 -6.24 -0.38 6.43
CA LEU A 219 -5.20 -1.34 6.03
C LEU A 219 -4.91 -1.25 4.53
N VAL A 220 -5.95 -1.27 3.69
CA VAL A 220 -5.84 -1.12 2.23
C VAL A 220 -5.17 0.22 1.89
N THR A 221 -5.61 1.32 2.50
CA THR A 221 -5.02 2.65 2.31
C THR A 221 -3.54 2.67 2.70
N GLU A 222 -3.14 2.09 3.84
CA GLU A 222 -1.73 2.06 4.25
C GLU A 222 -0.87 1.16 3.35
N ILE A 223 -1.40 0.03 2.85
CA ILE A 223 -0.70 -0.83 1.89
C ILE A 223 -0.39 -0.03 0.63
N ILE A 224 -1.38 0.67 0.08
CA ILE A 224 -1.20 1.35 -1.20
C ILE A 224 -0.39 2.64 -1.04
N ASN A 225 -0.59 3.39 0.05
CA ASN A 225 0.28 4.51 0.38
C ASN A 225 1.74 4.06 0.59
N GLY A 226 1.93 2.91 1.22
CA GLY A 226 3.24 2.30 1.39
C GLY A 226 3.89 1.90 0.06
N TYR A 227 3.11 1.31 -0.86
CA TYR A 227 3.52 1.01 -2.22
C TYR A 227 3.92 2.27 -2.98
N ASN A 228 3.02 3.25 -3.12
CA ASN A 228 3.23 4.48 -3.88
C ASN A 228 4.40 5.32 -3.34
N LYS A 229 4.57 5.37 -2.01
CA LYS A 229 5.70 6.05 -1.39
C LYS A 229 7.03 5.35 -1.71
N THR A 230 7.02 4.02 -1.80
CA THR A 230 8.21 3.22 -2.13
C THR A 230 8.56 3.39 -3.61
N VAL A 231 7.58 3.28 -4.50
CA VAL A 231 7.70 3.54 -5.95
C VAL A 231 8.25 4.94 -6.24
N LYS A 232 7.69 5.98 -5.60
CA LYS A 232 8.19 7.37 -5.72
C LYS A 232 9.64 7.51 -5.26
N ARG A 233 10.04 6.82 -4.19
CA ARG A 233 11.43 6.85 -3.70
C ARG A 233 12.41 6.17 -4.63
N LEU A 234 11.93 5.27 -5.49
CA LEU A 234 12.73 4.60 -6.52
C LEU A 234 12.76 5.36 -7.85
N GLY A 235 12.04 6.47 -7.97
CA GLY A 235 11.93 7.23 -9.23
C GLY A 235 11.09 6.52 -10.29
N LEU A 236 10.21 5.60 -9.89
CA LEU A 236 9.31 4.84 -10.76
C LEU A 236 7.93 5.50 -10.80
N ASP A 237 7.86 6.82 -10.93
CA ASP A 237 6.62 7.59 -10.74
C ASP A 237 5.48 7.20 -11.70
N ASP A 238 5.82 6.59 -12.83
CA ASP A 238 4.92 6.02 -13.84
C ASP A 238 4.22 4.72 -13.40
N GLN A 239 4.73 4.04 -12.38
CA GLN A 239 4.21 2.78 -11.85
C GLN A 239 3.37 2.96 -10.59
N LYS A 240 2.98 4.19 -10.27
CA LYS A 240 2.08 4.44 -9.14
C LYS A 240 0.73 3.80 -9.41
N ILE A 241 0.16 3.23 -8.35
CA ILE A 241 -1.24 2.85 -8.35
C ILE A 241 -2.00 4.13 -8.05
N ASP A 242 -2.61 4.72 -9.07
CA ASP A 242 -3.57 5.79 -8.85
C ASP A 242 -4.80 5.18 -8.20
N LEU A 243 -4.90 5.44 -6.90
CA LEU A 243 -6.16 5.39 -6.19
C LEU A 243 -6.72 6.80 -6.21
N ASP A 244 -7.23 7.23 -7.35
CA ASP A 244 -8.34 8.16 -7.26
C ASP A 244 -9.39 7.50 -6.36
N GLU A 245 -9.80 8.23 -5.32
CA GLU A 245 -10.89 7.80 -4.42
C GLU A 245 -12.12 7.38 -5.25
N GLU A 246 -12.30 7.95 -6.43
CA GLU A 246 -13.35 7.59 -7.40
C GLU A 246 -13.21 6.17 -7.97
N THR A 247 -12.00 5.69 -8.25
CA THR A 247 -11.78 4.40 -8.93
C THR A 247 -11.69 3.24 -7.93
N PHE A 248 -11.13 3.48 -6.73
CA PHE A 248 -10.86 2.44 -5.74
C PHE A 248 -11.64 2.53 -4.41
N LEU A 249 -12.03 3.72 -3.94
CA LEU A 249 -12.61 3.89 -2.60
C LEU A 249 -14.09 4.34 -2.60
N GLY A 250 -14.63 4.75 -3.74
CA GLY A 250 -15.99 5.27 -3.89
C GLY A 250 -16.15 6.65 -3.24
N LYS A 251 -16.83 7.59 -3.92
CA LYS A 251 -17.33 8.81 -3.27
C LYS A 251 -18.38 8.46 -2.21
N ASN A 252 -18.27 9.10 -1.04
CA ASN A 252 -19.31 9.13 0.00
C ASN A 252 -20.63 9.70 -0.53
#